data_AF-A0A1G8R005-F1
#
_entry.id   AF-A0A1G8R005-F1
#
_cell.length_a   1.000
_cell.length_b   1.000
_cell.length_c   1.000
_cell.angle_alpha   90.00
_cell.angle_beta   90.00
_cell.angle_gamma   90.00
#
_symmetry.space_group_name_H-M   'P 1'
#
loop_
_entity.id
_entity.type
_entity.pdbx_description
1 polymer ?
#
loop_
_entity_poly.entity_id
_entity_poly.type
_entity_poly.pdbx_seq_one_letter_code
_entity_poly.pdbx_strand_id
1 'polypeptide(L)'
;MHLKFAAAFLIAGLAAAISGCDQAPSPVKQLQEARKVAESGTDKPWERLVALEVAAKAAQDQCGKEQGFFSFTYCDELTPPAKLEAKLLKLALEQGSKAAYGFAFLQAPYWAQDFQMDFTSRLLSIAGESAGQKDDRLVLRAAGRVLRDGTYVLKDTQRAASYLGLAWALGEEGAARDLAAMYGDINDFQNAYLWSLRCMAACANAYPSDKIEKRLDPATILGIQKLAGDKTVLTVSASNIKGQS
;
A
#
# COMPACT_ATOMS: atom_id res chain seq x y z
N MET A 1 -1.81 -8.04 -10.83
CA MET A 1 -1.03 -7.34 -9.80
C MET A 1 -1.46 -7.89 -8.45
N HIS A 2 -0.54 -8.52 -7.70
CA HIS A 2 -0.88 -9.43 -6.61
C HIS A 2 -1.30 -8.69 -5.33
N LEU A 3 -2.61 -8.57 -5.07
CA LEU A 3 -3.10 -8.40 -3.70
C LEU A 3 -2.85 -9.72 -2.95
N LYS A 4 -1.69 -9.83 -2.30
CA LYS A 4 -1.49 -10.78 -1.21
C LYS A 4 -1.97 -10.12 0.09
N PHE A 5 -3.26 -9.80 0.16
CA PHE A 5 -3.89 -9.60 1.46
C PHE A 5 -4.41 -10.96 1.89
N ALA A 6 -3.94 -11.43 3.04
CA ALA A 6 -4.45 -12.62 3.70
C ALA A 6 -5.91 -12.34 4.13
N ALA A 7 -6.83 -12.44 3.18
CA ALA A 7 -8.27 -12.43 3.37
C ALA A 7 -8.72 -13.80 3.88
N ALA A 8 -8.15 -14.26 5.00
CA ALA A 8 -8.52 -15.53 5.60
C ALA A 8 -9.64 -15.40 6.64
N PHE A 9 -10.08 -14.18 7.01
CA PHE A 9 -10.97 -14.00 8.17
C PHE A 9 -12.30 -13.28 7.92
N LEU A 10 -12.64 -12.87 6.69
CA LEU A 10 -13.93 -12.21 6.40
C LEU A 10 -14.92 -13.03 5.56
N ILE A 11 -14.59 -14.28 5.21
CA ILE A 11 -15.54 -15.20 4.55
C ILE A 11 -16.43 -15.92 5.58
N ALA A 12 -16.01 -15.99 6.85
CA ALA A 12 -16.76 -16.71 7.88
C ALA A 12 -18.09 -16.02 8.30
N GLY A 13 -18.23 -14.71 8.06
CA GLY A 13 -19.39 -13.93 8.52
C GLY A 13 -20.64 -14.00 7.63
N LEU A 14 -20.50 -14.43 6.38
CA LEU A 14 -21.63 -14.68 5.46
C LEU A 14 -22.02 -16.16 5.38
N ALA A 15 -21.29 -17.05 6.06
CA ALA A 15 -21.49 -18.50 5.99
C ALA A 15 -22.43 -19.06 7.08
N ALA A 16 -22.93 -18.25 8.01
CA ALA A 16 -23.67 -18.75 9.18
C ALA A 16 -25.19 -18.89 8.99
N ALA A 17 -25.70 -19.01 7.75
CA ALA A 17 -27.13 -19.21 7.51
C ALA A 17 -27.48 -20.20 6.38
N ILE A 18 -26.59 -21.14 6.05
CA ILE A 18 -26.94 -22.25 5.13
C ILE A 18 -26.41 -23.57 5.70
N SER A 19 -27.12 -24.12 6.68
CA SER A 19 -27.04 -25.53 7.02
C SER A 19 -27.77 -26.33 5.95
N GLY A 20 -27.06 -26.63 4.87
CA GLY A 20 -27.50 -27.51 3.79
C GLY A 20 -26.27 -27.89 2.98
N CYS A 21 -26.10 -29.18 2.70
CA CYS A 21 -25.00 -29.71 1.89
C CYS A 21 -25.08 -29.19 0.45
N ASP A 22 -24.68 -27.95 0.21
CA ASP A 22 -24.58 -27.39 -1.13
C ASP A 22 -23.15 -26.94 -1.39
N GLN A 23 -22.65 -27.34 -2.56
CA GLN A 23 -21.35 -26.93 -3.08
C GLN A 23 -21.20 -25.41 -2.93
N ALA A 24 -20.03 -24.97 -2.46
CA ALA A 24 -19.74 -23.55 -2.34
C ALA A 24 -20.15 -22.82 -3.63
N PRO A 25 -20.88 -21.69 -3.53
CA PRO A 25 -21.40 -20.99 -4.71
C PRO A 25 -20.27 -20.67 -5.68
N SER A 26 -20.52 -20.83 -6.98
CA SER A 26 -19.51 -20.53 -7.99
C SER A 26 -19.01 -19.07 -7.85
N PRO A 27 -17.72 -18.79 -8.13
CA PRO A 27 -17.17 -17.44 -8.11
C PRO A 27 -18.02 -16.39 -8.85
N VAL A 28 -18.66 -16.74 -9.95
CA VAL A 28 -19.61 -15.83 -10.65
C VAL A 28 -20.83 -15.50 -9.80
N LYS A 29 -21.43 -16.48 -9.10
CA LYS A 29 -22.54 -16.24 -8.17
C LYS A 29 -22.08 -15.39 -6.97
N GLN A 30 -20.86 -15.61 -6.47
CA GLN A 30 -20.28 -14.80 -5.39
C GLN A 30 -20.11 -13.33 -5.82
N LEU A 31 -19.64 -13.09 -7.04
CA LEU A 31 -19.54 -11.74 -7.61
C LEU A 31 -20.91 -11.06 -7.73
N GLN A 32 -21.93 -11.77 -8.22
CA GLN A 32 -23.28 -11.23 -8.33
C GLN A 32 -23.84 -10.83 -6.95
N GLU A 33 -23.60 -11.62 -5.92
CA GLU A 33 -24.02 -11.29 -4.56
C GLU A 33 -23.22 -10.11 -4.00
N ALA A 34 -21.90 -10.09 -4.18
CA ALA A 34 -21.06 -8.97 -3.78
C ALA A 34 -21.49 -7.66 -4.45
N ARG A 35 -21.93 -7.70 -5.73
CA ARG A 35 -22.50 -6.54 -6.43
C ARG A 35 -23.80 -6.05 -5.78
N LYS A 36 -24.76 -6.94 -5.53
CA LYS A 36 -26.03 -6.58 -4.87
C LYS A 36 -25.80 -5.95 -3.49
N VAL A 37 -24.87 -6.53 -2.73
CA VAL A 37 -24.47 -5.99 -1.43
C VAL A 37 -23.84 -4.61 -1.64
N ALA A 38 -22.84 -4.46 -2.51
CA ALA A 38 -22.21 -3.18 -2.81
C ALA A 38 -23.20 -2.08 -3.26
N GLU A 39 -24.25 -2.44 -4.02
CA GLU A 39 -25.25 -1.50 -4.52
C GLU A 39 -26.25 -1.04 -3.45
N SER A 40 -26.63 -1.95 -2.54
CA SER A 40 -27.75 -1.76 -1.61
C SER A 40 -27.41 -1.06 -0.29
N GLY A 41 -26.13 -0.96 0.10
CA GLY A 41 -25.74 -0.42 1.40
C GLY A 41 -24.61 0.62 1.35
N THR A 42 -24.60 1.50 2.34
CA THR A 42 -23.59 2.56 2.53
C THR A 42 -22.77 2.39 3.82
N ASP A 43 -23.14 1.43 4.66
CA ASP A 43 -22.37 1.00 5.83
C ASP A 43 -21.15 0.18 5.41
N LYS A 44 -20.04 0.34 6.13
CA LYS A 44 -18.79 -0.40 5.89
C LYS A 44 -18.36 -0.40 4.40
N PRO A 45 -18.28 0.79 3.77
CA PRO A 45 -18.06 0.91 2.33
C PRO A 45 -16.71 0.34 1.89
N TRP A 46 -15.68 0.38 2.76
CA TRP A 46 -14.39 -0.22 2.48
C TRP A 46 -14.48 -1.75 2.40
N GLU A 47 -15.15 -2.37 3.37
CA GLU A 47 -15.33 -3.81 3.42
C GLU A 47 -16.15 -4.32 2.22
N ARG A 48 -17.17 -3.55 1.80
CA ARG A 48 -17.95 -3.84 0.59
C ARG A 48 -17.09 -3.74 -0.67
N LEU A 49 -16.24 -2.72 -0.79
CA LEU A 49 -15.31 -2.58 -1.91
C LEU A 49 -14.34 -3.77 -1.98
N VAL A 50 -13.71 -4.12 -0.85
CA VAL A 50 -12.80 -5.27 -0.78
C VAL A 50 -13.50 -6.58 -1.14
N ALA A 51 -14.71 -6.80 -0.64
CA ALA A 51 -15.50 -8.00 -0.97
C ALA A 51 -15.81 -8.07 -2.47
N LEU A 52 -16.17 -6.93 -3.08
CA LEU A 52 -16.44 -6.82 -4.51
C LEU A 52 -15.19 -7.12 -5.35
N GLU A 53 -14.04 -6.54 -5.02
CA GLU A 53 -12.76 -6.78 -5.71
C GLU A 53 -12.31 -8.25 -5.60
N VAL A 54 -12.43 -8.84 -4.41
CA VAL A 54 -12.07 -10.25 -4.18
C VAL A 54 -12.97 -11.19 -4.98
N ALA A 55 -14.28 -10.95 -4.98
CA ALA A 55 -15.22 -11.77 -5.74
C ALA A 55 -15.01 -11.63 -7.25
N ALA A 56 -14.73 -10.41 -7.73
CA ALA A 56 -14.43 -10.16 -9.14
C ALA A 56 -13.16 -10.88 -9.57
N LYS A 57 -12.10 -10.79 -8.77
CA LYS A 57 -10.84 -11.49 -9.04
C LYS A 57 -11.05 -13.01 -9.09
N ALA A 58 -11.79 -13.58 -8.15
CA ALA A 58 -12.07 -15.01 -8.14
C ALA A 58 -12.85 -15.46 -9.39
N ALA A 59 -13.84 -14.67 -9.81
CA ALA A 59 -14.61 -14.94 -11.03
C ALA A 59 -13.73 -14.83 -12.29
N GLN A 60 -12.88 -13.80 -12.39
CA GLN A 60 -11.94 -13.64 -13.50
C GLN A 60 -10.92 -14.78 -13.57
N ASP A 61 -10.35 -15.17 -12.42
CA ASP A 61 -9.37 -16.27 -12.35
C ASP A 61 -10.02 -17.62 -12.76
N GLN A 62 -11.31 -17.84 -12.45
CA GLN A 62 -12.06 -19.00 -12.94
C GLN A 62 -12.30 -18.91 -14.45
N CYS A 63 -12.81 -17.77 -14.93
CA CYS A 63 -13.10 -17.55 -16.34
C CYS A 63 -11.85 -17.78 -17.21
N GLY A 64 -10.69 -17.26 -16.80
CA GLY A 64 -9.42 -17.46 -17.50
C GLY A 64 -8.95 -18.93 -17.55
N LYS A 65 -9.28 -19.73 -16.53
CA LYS A 65 -8.98 -21.18 -16.53
C LYS A 65 -9.88 -21.95 -17.49
N GLU A 66 -11.15 -21.56 -17.61
CA GLU A 66 -12.15 -22.24 -18.45
C GLU A 66 -12.01 -21.88 -19.93
N GLN A 67 -11.69 -20.63 -20.24
CA GLN A 67 -11.69 -20.10 -21.60
C GLN A 67 -10.28 -20.04 -22.24
N GLY A 68 -9.22 -20.25 -21.47
CA GLY A 68 -7.84 -20.18 -21.94
C GLY A 68 -7.33 -18.75 -22.20
N PHE A 69 -6.12 -18.63 -22.74
CA PHE A 69 -5.36 -17.36 -22.82
C PHE A 69 -5.96 -16.28 -23.76
N PHE A 70 -6.90 -16.62 -24.64
CA PHE A 70 -7.37 -15.73 -25.73
C PHE A 70 -8.75 -15.09 -25.52
N SER A 71 -9.38 -15.22 -24.35
CA SER A 71 -10.78 -14.80 -24.14
C SER A 71 -10.96 -13.49 -23.37
N PHE A 72 -10.10 -12.48 -23.60
CA PHE A 72 -10.13 -11.22 -22.86
C PHE A 72 -11.54 -10.58 -22.81
N THR A 73 -12.27 -10.59 -23.92
CA THR A 73 -13.62 -9.99 -24.01
C THR A 73 -14.70 -10.74 -23.22
N TYR A 74 -14.55 -12.05 -22.99
CA TYR A 74 -15.56 -12.85 -22.29
C TYR A 74 -15.51 -12.67 -20.77
N CYS A 75 -14.33 -12.36 -20.22
CA CYS A 75 -14.16 -12.18 -18.77
C CYS A 75 -14.31 -10.72 -18.32
N ASP A 76 -14.39 -9.77 -19.25
CA ASP A 76 -14.50 -8.34 -18.95
C ASP A 76 -15.79 -7.98 -18.20
N GLU A 77 -16.90 -8.68 -18.47
CA GLU A 77 -18.18 -8.48 -17.77
C GLU A 77 -18.12 -8.81 -16.26
N LEU A 78 -17.06 -9.50 -15.82
CA LEU A 78 -16.79 -9.82 -14.42
C LEU A 78 -16.07 -8.69 -13.69
N THR A 79 -15.56 -7.68 -14.41
CA THR A 79 -15.00 -6.48 -13.80
C THR A 79 -16.10 -5.68 -13.10
N PRO A 80 -15.91 -5.22 -11.85
CA PRO A 80 -16.89 -4.37 -11.20
C PRO A 80 -17.12 -3.06 -11.99
N PRO A 81 -18.33 -2.48 -11.94
CA PRO A 81 -18.54 -1.18 -12.54
C PRO A 81 -17.69 -0.11 -11.85
N ALA A 82 -16.82 0.59 -12.59
CA ALA A 82 -15.94 1.62 -12.02
C ALA A 82 -16.68 2.71 -11.23
N LYS A 83 -17.93 3.04 -11.62
CA LYS A 83 -18.79 3.97 -10.87
C LYS A 83 -19.15 3.46 -9.47
N LEU A 84 -19.38 2.16 -9.33
CA LEU A 84 -19.69 1.54 -8.05
C LEU A 84 -18.45 1.50 -7.15
N GLU A 85 -17.30 1.13 -7.71
CA GLU A 85 -16.02 1.14 -7.00
C GLU A 85 -15.65 2.55 -6.52
N ALA A 86 -15.74 3.54 -7.41
CA ALA A 86 -15.49 4.94 -7.09
C ALA A 86 -16.43 5.46 -5.99
N LYS A 87 -17.73 5.10 -6.03
CA LYS A 87 -18.70 5.45 -4.99
C LYS A 87 -18.30 4.88 -3.63
N LEU A 88 -17.98 3.58 -3.58
CA LEU A 88 -17.60 2.93 -2.32
C LEU A 88 -16.27 3.47 -1.77
N LEU A 89 -15.28 3.68 -2.64
CA LEU A 89 -14.00 4.25 -2.23
C LEU A 89 -14.18 5.66 -1.66
N LYS A 90 -14.97 6.52 -2.33
CA LYS A 90 -15.26 7.86 -1.83
C LYS A 90 -15.90 7.82 -0.43
N LEU A 91 -16.95 7.01 -0.24
CA LEU A 91 -17.60 6.86 1.06
C LEU A 91 -16.63 6.35 2.13
N ALA A 92 -15.73 5.42 1.79
CA ALA A 92 -14.72 4.92 2.72
C ALA A 92 -13.69 5.98 3.11
N LEU A 93 -13.28 6.84 2.17
CA LEU A 93 -12.37 7.96 2.43
C LEU A 93 -13.04 9.04 3.29
N GLU A 94 -14.31 9.35 3.04
CA GLU A 94 -15.13 10.26 3.85
C GLU A 94 -15.29 9.75 5.29
N GLN A 95 -15.42 8.43 5.48
CA GLN A 95 -15.47 7.78 6.79
C GLN A 95 -14.11 7.66 7.48
N GLY A 96 -13.01 8.08 6.85
CA GLY A 96 -11.68 8.04 7.46
C GLY A 96 -11.02 6.65 7.47
N SER A 97 -11.44 5.72 6.61
CA SER A 97 -10.85 4.38 6.55
C SER A 97 -9.37 4.43 6.14
N LYS A 98 -8.46 4.19 7.09
CA LYS A 98 -6.99 4.18 6.86
C LYS A 98 -6.59 3.23 5.73
N ALA A 99 -7.26 2.09 5.61
CA ALA A 99 -7.03 1.13 4.53
C ALA A 99 -7.46 1.68 3.17
N ALA A 100 -8.58 2.40 3.09
CA ALA A 100 -9.02 3.07 1.88
C ALA A 100 -8.05 4.16 1.43
N TYR A 101 -7.49 4.94 2.37
CA TYR A 101 -6.41 5.89 2.07
C TYR A 101 -5.17 5.20 1.52
N GLY A 102 -4.74 4.10 2.14
CA GLY A 102 -3.63 3.28 1.63
C GLY A 102 -3.88 2.82 0.19
N PHE A 103 -5.08 2.33 -0.10
CA PHE A 103 -5.46 1.91 -1.45
C PHE A 103 -5.46 3.06 -2.46
N ALA A 104 -6.16 4.16 -2.17
CA ALA A 104 -6.30 5.30 -3.08
C ALA A 104 -4.95 5.97 -3.43
N PHE A 105 -4.03 6.06 -2.47
CA PHE A 105 -2.77 6.79 -2.64
C PHE A 105 -1.57 5.91 -3.02
N LEU A 106 -1.58 4.62 -2.69
CA LEU A 106 -0.44 3.73 -3.00
C LEU A 106 -0.70 2.85 -4.22
N GLN A 107 -1.93 2.41 -4.43
CA GLN A 107 -2.30 1.62 -5.61
C GLN A 107 -2.82 2.52 -6.73
N ALA A 108 -3.50 3.62 -6.38
CA ALA A 108 -3.96 4.66 -7.29
C ALA A 108 -4.58 4.09 -8.57
N PRO A 109 -5.66 3.30 -8.46
CA PRO A 109 -6.28 2.73 -9.65
C PRO A 109 -6.71 3.87 -10.57
N TYR A 110 -6.65 3.65 -11.88
CA TYR A 110 -6.87 4.69 -12.89
C TYR A 110 -8.22 5.42 -12.71
N TRP A 111 -9.22 4.73 -12.17
CA TRP A 111 -10.57 5.26 -11.90
C TRP A 111 -10.68 6.10 -10.61
N ALA A 112 -9.60 6.20 -9.81
CA ALA A 112 -9.57 6.86 -8.50
C ALA A 112 -8.58 8.04 -8.42
N GLN A 113 -7.97 8.45 -9.53
CA GLN A 113 -6.89 9.45 -9.52
C GLN A 113 -7.35 10.79 -8.93
N ASP A 114 -8.58 11.21 -9.25
CA ASP A 114 -9.13 12.49 -8.80
C ASP A 114 -9.33 12.57 -7.28
N PHE A 115 -9.50 11.43 -6.60
CA PHE A 115 -9.70 11.41 -5.14
C PHE A 115 -8.47 11.89 -4.38
N GLN A 116 -7.27 11.76 -4.96
CA GLN A 116 -6.06 12.16 -4.24
C GLN A 116 -6.07 13.66 -3.95
N MET A 117 -6.54 14.50 -4.88
CA MET A 117 -6.64 15.94 -4.67
C MET A 117 -7.59 16.27 -3.50
N ASP A 118 -8.81 15.74 -3.55
CA ASP A 118 -9.86 16.04 -2.57
C ASP A 118 -9.52 15.55 -1.15
N PHE A 119 -8.82 14.42 -1.05
CA PHE A 119 -8.58 13.74 0.22
C PHE A 119 -7.17 13.94 0.79
N THR A 120 -6.27 14.66 0.10
CA THR A 120 -4.88 14.85 0.57
C THR A 120 -4.82 15.52 1.95
N SER A 121 -5.56 16.61 2.16
CA SER A 121 -5.56 17.30 3.46
C SER A 121 -6.02 16.37 4.60
N ARG A 122 -7.06 15.56 4.33
CA ARG A 122 -7.58 14.59 5.29
C ARG A 122 -6.62 13.44 5.56
N LEU A 123 -5.94 12.94 4.52
CA LEU A 123 -4.85 11.95 4.65
C LEU A 123 -3.78 12.45 5.64
N LEU A 124 -3.33 13.69 5.48
CA LEU A 124 -2.30 14.27 6.34
C LEU A 124 -2.79 14.48 7.78
N SER A 125 -4.07 14.84 7.98
CA SER A 125 -4.69 14.90 9.32
C SER A 125 -4.66 13.53 10.00
N ILE A 126 -5.15 12.49 9.32
CA ILE A 126 -5.21 11.13 9.86
C ILE A 126 -3.80 10.60 10.18
N ALA A 127 -2.81 10.89 9.33
CA ALA A 127 -1.43 10.52 9.59
C ALA A 127 -0.83 11.30 10.78
N GLY A 128 -1.18 12.57 10.95
CA GLY A 128 -0.78 13.39 12.10
C GLY A 128 -1.38 12.92 13.42
N GLU A 129 -2.56 12.31 13.39
CA GLU A 129 -3.27 11.73 14.53
C GLU A 129 -2.91 10.25 14.80
N SER A 130 -1.94 9.70 14.05
CA SER A 130 -1.53 8.31 14.20
C SER A 130 -1.02 8.02 15.63
N ALA A 131 -1.53 6.93 16.21
CA ALA A 131 -1.07 6.44 17.50
C ALA A 131 0.13 5.47 17.38
N GLY A 132 0.75 5.39 16.20
CA GLY A 132 1.83 4.43 15.92
C GLY A 132 1.37 2.97 15.99
N GLN A 133 0.14 2.68 15.56
CA GLN A 133 -0.40 1.32 15.57
C GLN A 133 -0.15 0.62 14.23
N LYS A 134 -0.14 -0.71 14.23
CA LYS A 134 0.15 -1.51 13.02
C LYS A 134 -0.79 -1.19 11.83
N ASP A 135 -2.02 -0.75 12.11
CA ASP A 135 -3.00 -0.38 11.08
C ASP A 135 -2.74 1.00 10.46
N ASP A 136 -1.87 1.80 11.07
CA ASP A 136 -1.47 3.11 10.56
C ASP A 136 -0.43 3.01 9.44
N ARG A 137 0.23 1.86 9.28
CA ARG A 137 1.41 1.71 8.41
C ARG A 137 1.18 2.17 6.97
N LEU A 138 -0.01 1.90 6.41
CA LEU A 138 -0.34 2.28 5.02
C LEU A 138 -0.69 3.77 4.89
N VAL A 139 -1.42 4.33 5.85
CA VAL A 139 -1.79 5.76 5.82
C VAL A 139 -0.56 6.64 6.06
N LEU A 140 0.34 6.21 6.95
CA LEU A 140 1.63 6.86 7.18
C LEU A 140 2.51 6.82 5.92
N ARG A 141 2.59 5.66 5.26
CA ARG A 141 3.33 5.55 4.00
C ARG A 141 2.73 6.46 2.91
N ALA A 142 1.41 6.47 2.75
CA ALA A 142 0.72 7.33 1.80
C ALA A 142 1.01 8.81 2.06
N ALA A 143 0.85 9.28 3.30
CA ALA A 143 1.15 10.64 3.70
C ALA A 143 2.62 11.01 3.43
N GLY A 144 3.54 10.09 3.74
CA GLY A 144 4.96 10.25 3.45
C GLY A 144 5.26 10.45 1.96
N ARG A 145 4.64 9.66 1.07
CA ARG A 145 4.80 9.82 -0.39
C ARG A 145 4.24 11.14 -0.89
N VAL A 146 3.06 11.53 -0.42
CA VAL A 146 2.44 12.82 -0.80
C VAL A 146 3.33 14.01 -0.45
N LEU A 147 3.91 14.02 0.76
CA LEU A 147 4.82 15.09 1.19
C LEU A 147 6.17 15.03 0.48
N ARG A 148 6.68 13.85 0.16
CA ARG A 148 7.90 13.68 -0.65
C ARG A 148 7.73 14.25 -2.06
N ASP A 149 6.60 13.93 -2.70
CA ASP A 149 6.33 14.26 -4.10
C ASP A 149 5.79 15.68 -4.27
N GLY A 150 5.27 16.30 -3.20
CA GLY A 150 4.60 17.59 -3.27
C GLY A 150 3.24 17.50 -4.00
N THR A 151 2.59 16.33 -3.93
CA THR A 151 1.33 16.07 -4.62
C THR A 151 0.19 16.83 -3.93
N TYR A 152 -0.29 17.90 -4.56
CA TYR A 152 -1.32 18.82 -4.05
C TYR A 152 -0.97 19.57 -2.75
N VAL A 153 0.27 19.45 -2.27
CA VAL A 153 0.79 20.11 -1.07
C VAL A 153 2.23 20.56 -1.29
N LEU A 154 2.73 21.44 -0.43
CA LEU A 154 4.16 21.76 -0.44
C LEU A 154 4.98 20.52 -0.07
N LYS A 155 6.06 20.30 -0.82
CA LYS A 155 7.03 19.25 -0.52
C LYS A 155 7.64 19.49 0.86
N ASP A 156 7.62 18.47 1.71
CA ASP A 156 8.18 18.49 3.07
C ASP A 156 8.94 17.19 3.33
N THR A 157 10.24 17.21 3.02
CA THR A 157 11.12 16.05 3.14
C THR A 157 11.27 15.58 4.59
N GLN A 158 11.21 16.49 5.57
CA GLN A 158 11.38 16.12 6.97
C GLN A 158 10.16 15.37 7.49
N ARG A 159 8.95 15.90 7.27
CA ARG A 159 7.72 15.21 7.64
C ARG A 159 7.53 13.92 6.85
N ALA A 160 7.91 13.92 5.57
CA ALA A 160 7.92 12.70 4.76
C ALA A 160 8.82 11.63 5.38
N ALA A 161 10.06 11.97 5.77
CA ALA A 161 10.98 11.06 6.43
C ALA A 161 10.38 10.49 7.73
N SER A 162 9.76 11.34 8.55
CA SER A 162 9.12 10.92 9.81
C SER A 162 8.00 9.91 9.58
N TYR A 163 7.06 10.19 8.67
CA TYR A 163 5.96 9.26 8.41
C TYR A 163 6.42 7.96 7.75
N LEU A 164 7.35 8.02 6.79
CA LEU A 164 7.89 6.83 6.15
C LEU A 164 8.71 5.98 7.13
N GLY A 165 9.51 6.61 8.01
CA GLY A 165 10.27 5.92 9.04
C GLY A 165 9.36 5.18 10.02
N LEU A 166 8.28 5.83 10.46
CA LEU A 166 7.26 5.19 11.32
C LEU A 166 6.53 4.06 10.59
N ALA A 167 6.15 4.24 9.32
CA ALA A 167 5.52 3.20 8.51
C ALA A 167 6.42 1.95 8.40
N TRP A 168 7.73 2.15 8.15
CA TRP A 168 8.70 1.06 8.10
C TRP A 168 8.83 0.34 9.45
N ALA A 169 8.91 1.09 10.56
CA ALA A 169 8.98 0.53 11.91
C ALA A 169 7.73 -0.34 12.23
N LEU A 170 6.59 -0.01 11.64
CA LEU A 170 5.33 -0.77 11.73
C LEU A 170 5.23 -1.95 10.73
N GLY A 171 6.31 -2.22 10.00
CA GLY A 171 6.44 -3.38 9.09
C GLY A 171 6.01 -3.10 7.65
N GLU A 172 5.82 -1.83 7.25
CA GLU A 172 5.56 -1.50 5.85
C GLU A 172 6.87 -1.40 5.05
N GLU A 173 7.30 -2.52 4.46
CA GLU A 173 8.57 -2.65 3.75
C GLU A 173 8.73 -1.62 2.62
N GLY A 174 7.63 -1.29 1.93
CA GLY A 174 7.65 -0.33 0.84
C GLY A 174 8.04 1.10 1.26
N ALA A 175 7.98 1.42 2.56
CA ALA A 175 8.44 2.71 3.06
C ALA A 175 9.97 2.87 3.00
N ALA A 176 10.75 1.80 3.17
CA ALA A 176 12.21 1.84 3.01
C ALA A 176 12.60 2.22 1.57
N ARG A 177 11.90 1.68 0.57
CA ARG A 177 12.05 2.08 -0.83
C ARG A 177 11.76 3.57 -1.04
N ASP A 178 10.65 4.04 -0.48
CA ASP A 178 10.22 5.42 -0.66
C ASP A 178 11.18 6.41 0.05
N LEU A 179 11.79 6.01 1.18
CA LEU A 179 12.87 6.75 1.86
C LEU A 179 14.17 6.76 1.05
N ALA A 180 14.60 5.61 0.53
CA ALA A 180 15.81 5.53 -0.27
C ALA A 180 15.75 6.43 -1.50
N ALA A 181 14.61 6.40 -2.22
CA ALA A 181 14.35 7.29 -3.35
C ALA A 181 14.38 8.77 -2.93
N MET A 182 13.66 9.14 -1.87
CA MET A 182 13.61 10.51 -1.37
C MET A 182 15.00 11.07 -1.02
N TYR A 183 15.82 10.31 -0.29
CA TYR A 183 17.17 10.74 0.06
C TYR A 183 18.08 10.81 -1.16
N GLY A 184 17.91 9.92 -2.14
CA GLY A 184 18.59 10.00 -3.42
C GLY A 184 18.26 11.27 -4.20
N ASP A 185 16.98 11.67 -4.23
CA ASP A 185 16.52 12.88 -4.94
C ASP A 185 17.12 14.18 -4.37
N ILE A 186 17.49 14.18 -3.08
CA ILE A 186 18.15 15.32 -2.41
C ILE A 186 19.67 15.13 -2.29
N ASN A 187 20.25 14.12 -2.95
CA ASN A 187 21.68 13.77 -2.93
C ASN A 187 22.24 13.40 -1.55
N ASP A 188 21.40 12.95 -0.61
CA ASP A 188 21.83 12.38 0.66
C ASP A 188 22.11 10.88 0.48
N PHE A 189 23.24 10.59 -0.15
CA PHE A 189 23.58 9.21 -0.53
C PHE A 189 23.84 8.29 0.67
N GLN A 190 24.20 8.84 1.84
CA GLN A 190 24.38 8.03 3.05
C GLN A 190 23.05 7.48 3.55
N ASN A 191 22.04 8.34 3.70
CA ASN A 191 20.71 7.91 4.09
C ASN A 191 20.04 7.09 2.99
N ALA A 192 20.24 7.45 1.71
CA ALA A 192 19.73 6.65 0.60
C ALA A 192 20.30 5.21 0.63
N TYR A 193 21.59 5.06 0.91
CA TYR A 193 22.23 3.74 1.01
C TYR A 193 21.70 2.95 2.20
N LEU A 194 21.59 3.57 3.39
CA LEU A 194 21.00 2.94 4.58
C LEU A 194 19.62 2.34 4.28
N TRP A 195 18.74 3.15 3.69
CA TRP A 195 17.38 2.74 3.39
C TRP A 195 17.30 1.73 2.24
N SER A 196 18.24 1.78 1.29
CA SER A 196 18.37 0.75 0.24
C SER A 196 18.72 -0.63 0.81
N LEU A 197 19.60 -0.71 1.83
CA LEU A 197 19.98 -1.96 2.48
C LEU A 197 18.83 -2.58 3.28
N ARG A 198 17.94 -1.75 3.83
CA ARG A 198 16.73 -2.19 4.55
C ARG A 198 15.58 -2.57 3.63
N CYS A 199 15.72 -2.28 2.35
CA CYS A 199 14.74 -2.60 1.33
C CYS A 199 14.92 -4.05 0.86
N MET A 200 14.34 -5.00 1.60
CA MET A 200 14.46 -6.42 1.29
C MET A 200 13.46 -6.91 0.21
N ALA A 201 13.73 -8.10 -0.34
CA ALA A 201 12.83 -8.84 -1.23
C ALA A 201 12.26 -8.01 -2.40
N ALA A 202 10.94 -7.83 -2.46
CA ALA A 202 10.24 -7.24 -3.60
C ALA A 202 10.64 -5.78 -3.90
N CYS A 203 11.30 -5.09 -2.96
CA CYS A 203 11.68 -3.70 -3.13
C CYS A 203 13.15 -3.48 -3.54
N ALA A 204 14.02 -4.50 -3.42
CA ALA A 204 15.45 -4.42 -3.75
C ALA A 204 15.72 -4.09 -5.22
N ASN A 205 14.89 -4.63 -6.14
CA ASN A 205 15.04 -4.39 -7.58
C ASN A 205 14.68 -2.96 -7.99
N ALA A 206 13.86 -2.26 -7.20
CA ALA A 206 13.40 -0.92 -7.53
C ALA A 206 14.45 0.16 -7.18
N TYR A 207 15.33 -0.13 -6.22
CA TYR A 207 16.34 0.82 -5.77
C TYR A 207 17.64 0.07 -5.38
N PRO A 208 18.44 -0.34 -6.37
CA PRO A 208 19.55 -1.24 -6.13
C PRO A 208 20.71 -0.48 -5.46
N SER A 209 21.19 -1.04 -4.34
CA SER A 209 22.18 -0.42 -3.45
C SER A 209 23.54 -0.19 -4.13
N ASP A 210 23.90 -1.03 -5.09
CA ASP A 210 25.17 -0.97 -5.85
C ASP A 210 25.37 0.36 -6.60
N LYS A 211 24.29 0.98 -7.07
CA LYS A 211 24.34 2.28 -7.75
C LYS A 211 24.65 3.42 -6.78
N ILE A 212 24.15 3.34 -5.56
CA ILE A 212 24.37 4.34 -4.51
C ILE A 212 25.77 4.14 -3.90
N GLU A 213 26.18 2.89 -3.72
CA GLU A 213 27.49 2.51 -3.17
C GLU A 213 28.65 3.17 -3.92
N LYS A 214 28.55 3.29 -5.25
CA LYS A 214 29.53 3.99 -6.12
C LYS A 214 29.69 5.49 -5.82
N ARG A 215 28.82 6.07 -4.99
CA ARG A 215 28.86 7.48 -4.55
C ARG A 215 29.49 7.65 -3.16
N LEU A 216 29.86 6.57 -2.49
CA LEU A 216 30.35 6.57 -1.11
C LEU A 216 31.78 6.03 -1.04
N ASP A 217 32.53 6.46 -0.03
CA ASP A 217 33.84 5.87 0.27
C ASP A 217 33.70 4.55 1.05
N PRO A 218 34.71 3.65 0.99
CA PRO A 218 34.64 2.35 1.66
C PRO A 218 34.39 2.39 3.16
N ALA A 219 34.91 3.40 3.88
CA ALA A 219 34.72 3.49 5.33
C ALA A 219 33.27 3.85 5.67
N THR A 220 32.67 4.77 4.91
CA THR A 220 31.25 5.11 5.01
C THR A 220 30.35 3.91 4.68
N ILE A 221 30.67 3.14 3.64
CA ILE A 221 29.93 1.92 3.26
C ILE A 221 29.90 0.93 4.44
N LEU A 222 31.06 0.59 5.00
CA LEU A 222 31.16 -0.33 6.12
C LEU A 222 30.42 0.18 7.36
N GLY A 223 30.53 1.48 7.65
CA GLY A 223 29.79 2.11 8.75
C GLY A 223 28.28 1.96 8.59
N ILE A 224 27.74 2.26 7.41
CA ILE A 224 26.30 2.18 7.15
C ILE A 224 25.80 0.74 7.15
N GLN A 225 26.57 -0.21 6.62
CA GLN A 225 26.21 -1.64 6.65
C GLN A 225 26.06 -2.16 8.08
N LYS A 226 26.91 -1.72 9.02
CA LYS A 226 26.77 -2.04 10.46
C LYS A 226 25.49 -1.44 11.06
N LEU A 227 25.11 -0.23 10.64
CA LEU A 227 23.90 0.46 11.12
C LEU A 227 22.60 -0.09 10.51
N ALA A 228 22.67 -0.71 9.32
CA ALA A 228 21.48 -1.13 8.57
C ALA A 228 20.59 -2.12 9.34
N GLY A 229 21.19 -2.98 10.16
CA GLY A 229 20.49 -3.94 11.01
C GLY A 229 19.84 -3.33 12.26
N ASP A 230 20.30 -2.16 12.72
CA ASP A 230 19.74 -1.48 13.87
C ASP A 230 18.50 -0.68 13.47
N LYS A 231 17.33 -1.14 13.89
CA LYS A 231 16.05 -0.50 13.55
C LYS A 231 15.80 0.83 14.27
N THR A 232 16.60 1.17 15.28
CA THR A 232 16.48 2.44 16.00
C THR A 232 17.14 3.60 15.23
N VAL A 233 18.08 3.28 14.33
CA VAL A 233 18.79 4.27 13.52
C VAL A 233 17.90 4.68 12.35
N LEU A 234 17.24 5.83 12.40
CA LEU A 234 16.41 6.33 11.29
C LEU A 234 17.20 7.18 10.28
N THR A 235 18.35 7.72 10.69
CA THR A 235 19.25 8.48 9.83
C THR A 235 20.72 8.18 10.12
N VAL A 236 21.55 8.28 9.09
CA VAL A 236 23.00 8.28 9.17
C VAL A 236 23.49 9.70 9.48
N SER A 237 24.41 9.81 10.42
CA SER A 237 25.12 11.04 10.73
C SER A 237 26.57 10.73 11.08
N ALA A 238 27.45 11.74 10.98
CA ALA A 238 28.89 11.56 11.21
C ALA A 238 29.24 11.04 12.61
N SER A 239 28.40 11.36 13.62
CA SER A 239 28.55 10.85 15.00
C SER A 239 28.33 9.35 15.10
N ASN A 240 27.43 8.81 14.29
CA ASN A 240 26.96 7.42 14.43
C ASN A 240 27.86 6.45 13.65
N ILE A 241 28.60 6.95 12.66
CA ILE A 241 29.62 6.19 11.93
C ILE A 241 30.91 6.06 12.75
N LYS A 242 31.33 7.12 13.46
CA LYS A 242 32.59 7.15 14.23
C LYS A 242 32.51 6.47 15.60
N GLY A 243 31.31 6.33 16.18
CA GLY A 243 31.13 5.70 17.50
C GLY A 243 31.28 4.18 17.53
N GLN A 244 31.59 3.53 16.41
CA GLN A 244 31.72 2.07 16.28
C GLN A 244 33.13 1.62 15.84
N SER A 245 34.12 2.51 15.88
CA SER A 245 35.55 2.21 15.63
C SER A 245 36.28 1.83 16.90
#